data_AF-A0AAX1M5D1-F1
#
_entry.id   AF-A0AAX1M5D1-F1
#
_cell.length_a   1.000
_cell.length_b   1.000
_cell.length_c   1.000
_cell.angle_alpha   90.00
_cell.angle_beta   90.00
_cell.angle_gamma   90.00
#
_symmetry.space_group_name_H-M   'P 1'
#
loop_
_entity.id
_entity.type
_entity.pdbx_description
1 polymer ?
#
loop_
_entity_poly.entity_id
_entity_poly.type
_entity_poly.pdbx_seq_one_letter_code
_entity_poly.pdbx_strand_id
1 'polypeptide(L)'
;MAKKIYLSQIQAKIDRLQRERKQVLEHLALVDSKIEKLQAAIDVMQENALTDEYSTELYAYRTYKRCFKGKLRKMVLVEMKARPQHYFTVNELVKLVLVQDGQEPIIQPQHTVSMRAALKHWLNKGVVKRVALKANNVRWKLK
;
A
#
# COMPACT_ATOMS: atom_id res chain seq x y z
N MET A 1 8.86 52.67 -29.30
CA MET A 1 9.94 51.81 -28.74
C MET A 1 9.43 50.76 -27.75
N ALA A 2 8.58 51.11 -26.78
CA ALA A 2 8.08 50.19 -25.75
C ALA A 2 7.44 48.88 -26.29
N LYS A 3 6.63 48.96 -27.37
CA LYS A 3 5.98 47.79 -27.98
C LYS A 3 6.96 46.70 -28.46
N LYS A 4 8.14 47.08 -28.95
CA LYS A 4 9.19 46.15 -29.41
C LYS A 4 9.87 45.42 -28.24
N ILE A 5 10.01 46.12 -27.11
CA ILE A 5 10.58 45.57 -25.87
C ILE A 5 9.64 44.52 -25.28
N TYR A 6 8.34 44.81 -25.19
CA TYR A 6 7.36 43.85 -24.70
C TYR A 6 7.28 42.58 -25.56
N LEU A 7 7.34 42.72 -26.89
CA LEU A 7 7.39 41.56 -27.79
C LEU A 7 8.63 40.70 -27.54
N SER A 8 9.81 41.30 -27.38
CA SER A 8 11.03 40.54 -27.07
C SER A 8 10.98 39.84 -25.71
N GLN A 9 10.36 40.45 -24.70
CA GLN A 9 10.20 39.86 -23.38
C GLN A 9 9.24 38.66 -23.40
N ILE A 10 8.13 38.79 -24.13
CA ILE A 10 7.18 37.69 -24.33
C ILE A 10 7.85 36.54 -25.08
N GLN A 11 8.61 36.83 -26.14
CA GLN A 11 9.33 35.80 -26.89
C GLN A 11 10.35 35.05 -26.01
N ALA A 12 11.17 35.79 -25.25
CA ALA A 12 12.13 35.17 -24.33
C ALA A 12 11.46 34.26 -23.29
N LYS A 13 10.25 34.62 -22.84
CA LYS A 13 9.46 33.79 -21.93
C LYS A 13 8.89 32.55 -22.60
N ILE A 14 8.44 32.64 -23.85
CA ILE A 14 8.03 31.49 -24.66
C ILE A 14 9.22 30.53 -24.83
N ASP A 15 10.39 31.04 -25.21
CA ASP A 15 11.59 30.22 -25.44
C ASP A 15 12.05 29.51 -24.15
N ARG A 16 11.89 30.18 -22.99
CA ARG A 16 12.15 29.55 -21.68
C ARG A 16 11.16 28.41 -21.41
N LEU A 17 9.86 28.65 -21.58
CA LEU A 17 8.83 27.63 -21.36
C LEU A 17 8.99 26.43 -22.31
N GLN A 18 9.42 26.66 -23.55
CA GLN A 18 9.72 25.59 -24.50
C GLN A 18 10.89 24.71 -24.04
N ARG A 19 11.95 25.32 -23.46
CA ARG A 19 13.08 24.58 -22.88
C ARG A 19 12.66 23.78 -21.65
N GLU A 20 11.88 24.38 -20.75
CA GLU A 20 11.33 23.69 -19.58
C GLU A 20 10.45 22.51 -19.99
N ARG A 21 9.56 22.70 -20.99
CA ARG A 21 8.75 21.61 -21.56
C ARG A 21 9.62 20.46 -22.09
N LYS A 22 10.69 20.77 -22.81
CA LYS A 22 11.61 19.74 -23.34
C LYS A 22 12.23 18.92 -22.20
N GLN A 23 12.73 19.60 -21.17
CA GLN A 23 13.32 18.94 -20.00
C GLN A 23 12.31 18.04 -19.27
N VAL A 24 11.07 18.50 -19.11
CA VAL A 24 9.99 17.70 -18.49
C VAL A 24 9.71 16.44 -19.31
N LEU A 25 9.66 16.53 -20.65
CA LEU A 25 9.46 15.36 -21.51
C LEU A 25 10.60 14.34 -21.41
N GLU A 26 11.85 14.80 -21.34
CA GLU A 26 13.01 13.93 -21.13
C GLU A 26 12.95 13.20 -19.77
N HIS A 27 12.55 13.91 -18.72
CA HIS A 27 12.35 13.31 -17.40
C HIS A 27 11.21 12.30 -17.38
N LEU A 28 10.10 12.57 -18.07
CA LEU A 28 8.98 11.63 -18.20
C LEU A 28 9.43 10.34 -18.90
N ALA A 29 10.13 10.45 -20.03
CA ALA A 29 10.66 9.28 -20.74
C ALA A 29 11.60 8.43 -19.86
N LEU A 30 12.43 9.08 -19.02
CA LEU A 30 13.29 8.37 -18.07
C LEU A 30 12.48 7.65 -16.99
N VAL A 31 11.40 8.27 -16.49
CA VAL A 31 10.52 7.65 -15.49
C VAL A 31 9.80 6.45 -16.10
N ASP A 32 9.27 6.57 -17.32
CA ASP A 32 8.59 5.48 -18.03
C ASP A 32 9.54 4.29 -18.24
N SER A 33 10.75 4.52 -18.73
CA SER A 33 11.77 3.47 -18.88
C SER A 33 12.11 2.77 -17.55
N LYS A 34 12.11 3.51 -16.43
CA LYS A 34 12.33 2.91 -15.10
C LYS A 34 11.13 2.05 -14.67
N ILE A 35 9.91 2.50 -14.95
CA ILE A 35 8.69 1.73 -14.65
C ILE A 35 8.71 0.41 -15.44
N GLU A 36 9.03 0.44 -16.73
CA GLU A 36 9.13 -0.75 -17.57
C GLU A 36 10.17 -1.75 -17.04
N LYS A 37 11.36 -1.26 -16.66
CA LYS A 37 12.40 -2.13 -16.06
C LYS A 37 11.95 -2.79 -14.76
N LEU A 38 11.22 -2.05 -13.91
CA LEU A 38 10.67 -2.59 -12.67
C LEU A 38 9.56 -3.62 -12.94
N GLN A 39 8.73 -3.41 -13.96
CA GLN A 39 7.73 -4.38 -14.39
C GLN A 39 8.40 -5.67 -14.88
N ALA A 40 9.39 -5.56 -15.78
CA ALA A 40 10.14 -6.73 -16.25
C ALA A 40 10.84 -7.49 -15.10
N ALA A 41 11.40 -6.77 -14.12
CA ALA A 41 11.99 -7.39 -12.94
C ALA A 41 10.93 -8.13 -12.09
N ILE A 42 9.72 -7.58 -11.96
CA ILE A 42 8.60 -8.25 -11.29
C ILE A 42 8.24 -9.53 -12.04
N ASP A 43 8.15 -9.50 -13.37
CA ASP A 43 7.79 -10.68 -14.18
C ASP A 43 8.81 -11.81 -13.98
N VAL A 44 10.11 -11.51 -14.09
CA VAL A 44 11.19 -12.47 -13.82
C VAL A 44 11.13 -13.00 -12.39
N MET A 45 10.84 -12.14 -11.40
CA MET A 45 10.69 -12.60 -10.01
C MET A 45 9.45 -13.47 -9.81
N GLN A 46 8.36 -13.23 -10.54
CA GLN A 46 7.14 -14.04 -10.49
C GLN A 46 7.34 -15.40 -11.15
N GLU A 47 8.01 -15.45 -12.30
CA GLU A 47 8.40 -16.70 -12.97
C GLU A 47 9.29 -17.55 -12.05
N ASN A 48 10.30 -16.94 -11.43
CA ASN A 48 11.21 -17.61 -10.50
C ASN A 48 10.62 -17.86 -9.09
N ALA A 49 9.42 -17.34 -8.79
CA ALA A 49 8.77 -17.54 -7.49
C ALA A 49 8.09 -18.91 -7.34
N LEU A 50 8.10 -19.74 -8.40
CA LEU A 50 7.69 -21.15 -8.37
C LEU A 50 8.73 -21.99 -7.62
N THR A 51 8.83 -21.80 -6.30
CA THR A 51 9.76 -22.51 -5.39
C THR A 51 9.42 -23.98 -5.16
N ASP A 52 8.43 -24.52 -5.85
CA ASP A 52 8.07 -25.93 -5.76
C ASP A 52 9.15 -26.82 -6.38
N GLU A 53 9.98 -26.29 -7.29
CA GLU A 53 11.10 -27.02 -7.92
C GLU A 53 12.12 -27.57 -6.91
N TYR A 54 12.32 -26.86 -5.79
CA TYR A 54 13.26 -27.27 -4.73
C TYR A 54 12.56 -27.92 -3.53
N SER A 55 11.24 -28.08 -3.57
CA SER A 55 10.50 -28.73 -2.49
C SER A 55 10.71 -30.24 -2.53
N THR A 56 11.04 -30.84 -1.39
CA THR A 56 11.18 -32.29 -1.24
C THR A 56 9.91 -32.88 -0.64
N GLU A 57 9.78 -34.21 -0.62
CA GLU A 57 8.65 -34.92 0.00
C GLU A 57 8.43 -34.51 1.47
N LEU A 58 9.49 -34.12 2.18
CA LEU A 58 9.47 -33.79 3.60
C LEU A 58 9.53 -32.27 3.88
N TYR A 59 9.87 -31.45 2.88
CA TYR A 59 10.08 -30.02 3.10
C TYR A 59 9.67 -29.18 1.88
N ALA A 60 8.66 -28.32 2.09
CA ALA A 60 8.20 -27.38 1.07
C ALA A 60 8.78 -25.98 1.30
N TYR A 61 9.52 -25.47 0.32
CA TYR A 61 9.98 -24.09 0.33
C TYR A 61 8.81 -23.17 -0.02
N ARG A 62 8.48 -22.24 0.88
CA ARG A 62 7.44 -21.22 0.64
C ARG A 62 8.06 -19.84 0.55
N THR A 63 7.73 -19.15 -0.52
CA THR A 63 7.93 -17.70 -0.59
C THR A 63 7.00 -17.01 0.40
N TYR A 64 7.56 -16.17 1.27
CA TYR A 64 6.77 -15.37 2.21
C TYR A 64 5.95 -14.33 1.44
N LYS A 65 4.66 -14.63 1.22
CA LYS A 65 3.72 -13.66 0.65
C LYS A 65 3.18 -12.77 1.77
N ARG A 66 3.51 -11.48 1.70
CA ARG A 66 2.89 -10.47 2.57
C ARG A 66 1.40 -10.43 2.30
N CYS A 67 0.58 -10.71 3.33
CA CYS A 67 -0.87 -10.67 3.17
C CYS A 67 -1.39 -9.22 2.95
N PHE A 68 -0.72 -8.24 3.57
CA PHE A 68 -0.94 -6.81 3.34
C PHE A 68 0.32 -6.21 2.72
N LYS A 69 0.18 -5.43 1.66
CA LYS A 69 1.28 -4.69 1.01
C LYS A 69 1.85 -3.63 1.96
N GLY A 70 0.98 -2.94 2.70
CA GLY A 70 1.31 -1.83 3.58
C GLY A 70 1.63 -2.22 5.03
N LYS A 71 1.88 -1.19 5.85
CA LYS A 71 2.17 -1.36 7.29
C LYS A 71 0.87 -1.57 8.08
N LEU A 72 0.42 -2.82 8.16
CA LEU A 72 -0.85 -3.24 8.81
C LEU A 72 -1.14 -2.52 10.14
N ARG A 73 -0.18 -2.48 11.06
CA ARG A 73 -0.38 -1.87 12.39
C ARG A 73 -0.75 -0.38 12.30
N LYS A 74 -0.20 0.36 11.35
CA LYS A 74 -0.53 1.78 11.14
C LYS A 74 -1.91 1.92 10.49
N MET A 75 -2.17 1.14 9.46
CA MET A 75 -3.44 1.15 8.72
C MET A 75 -4.64 0.85 9.62
N VAL A 76 -4.53 -0.18 10.48
CA VAL A 76 -5.56 -0.50 11.48
C VAL A 76 -5.89 0.69 12.39
N LEU A 77 -4.87 1.44 12.83
CA LEU A 77 -5.12 2.62 13.67
C LEU A 77 -5.79 3.76 12.89
N VAL A 78 -5.48 3.93 11.61
CA VAL A 78 -6.15 4.93 10.76
C VAL A 78 -7.64 4.61 10.69
N GLU A 79 -7.99 3.37 10.37
CA GLU A 79 -9.39 2.92 10.29
C GLU A 79 -10.13 3.06 11.63
N MET A 80 -9.50 2.64 12.74
CA MET A 80 -10.11 2.76 14.07
C MET A 80 -10.26 4.21 14.54
N LYS A 81 -9.35 5.11 14.15
CA LYS A 81 -9.44 6.55 14.45
C LYS A 81 -10.51 7.26 13.63
N ALA A 82 -10.77 6.79 12.41
CA ALA A 82 -11.85 7.34 11.59
C ALA A 82 -13.24 7.10 12.22
N ARG A 83 -13.40 6.00 12.98
CA ARG A 83 -14.65 5.66 13.68
C ARG A 83 -14.36 5.27 15.14
N PRO A 84 -13.99 6.22 16.01
CA PRO A 84 -13.47 5.93 17.35
C PRO A 84 -14.51 5.29 18.26
N GLN A 85 -15.80 5.56 18.02
CA GLN A 85 -16.89 5.00 18.83
C GLN A 85 -17.32 3.60 18.40
N HIS A 86 -16.88 3.14 17.22
CA HIS A 86 -17.35 1.90 16.61
C HIS A 86 -16.66 0.66 17.20
N TYR A 87 -17.40 -0.44 17.26
CA TYR A 87 -16.89 -1.74 17.68
C TYR A 87 -16.68 -2.62 16.46
N PHE A 88 -15.42 -2.80 16.10
CA PHE A 88 -15.03 -3.52 14.91
C PHE A 88 -14.93 -5.03 15.15
N THR A 89 -15.32 -5.80 14.14
CA THR A 89 -14.92 -7.21 14.04
C THR A 89 -13.57 -7.32 13.32
N VAL A 90 -12.88 -8.46 13.48
CA VAL A 90 -11.62 -8.73 12.75
C VAL A 90 -11.85 -8.71 11.24
N ASN A 91 -12.93 -9.36 10.76
CA ASN A 91 -13.22 -9.44 9.33
C ASN A 91 -13.55 -8.06 8.72
N GLU A 92 -14.25 -7.22 9.47
CA GLU A 92 -14.52 -5.84 9.08
C GLU A 92 -13.23 -5.04 8.94
N LEU A 93 -12.33 -5.08 9.93
CA LEU A 93 -11.04 -4.40 9.83
C LEU A 93 -10.18 -4.92 8.69
N VAL A 94 -10.23 -6.24 8.41
CA VAL A 94 -9.51 -6.80 7.27
C VAL A 94 -10.03 -6.19 5.97
N LYS A 95 -11.35 -6.14 5.76
CA LYS A 95 -11.92 -5.54 4.55
C LYS A 95 -11.53 -4.07 4.39
N LEU A 96 -11.67 -3.28 5.46
CA LEU A 96 -11.31 -1.87 5.44
C LEU A 96 -9.83 -1.67 5.10
N VAL A 97 -8.95 -2.43 5.75
CA VAL A 97 -7.51 -2.32 5.50
C VAL A 97 -7.12 -2.82 4.10
N LEU A 98 -7.75 -3.88 3.57
CA LEU A 98 -7.50 -4.33 2.19
C LEU A 98 -7.85 -3.24 1.17
N VAL A 99 -9.01 -2.57 1.36
CA VAL A 99 -9.42 -1.44 0.53
C VAL A 99 -8.42 -0.27 0.66
N GLN A 100 -8.02 0.07 1.89
CA GLN A 100 -7.03 1.11 2.15
C GLN A 100 -5.68 0.82 1.48
N ASP A 101 -5.29 -0.46 1.41
CA ASP A 101 -4.02 -0.95 0.86
C ASP A 101 -4.07 -1.18 -0.66
N GLY A 102 -5.17 -0.81 -1.34
CA GLY A 102 -5.36 -0.99 -2.77
C GLY A 102 -5.38 -2.47 -3.19
N GLN A 103 -5.95 -3.33 -2.35
CA GLN A 103 -6.15 -4.76 -2.60
C GLN A 103 -7.65 -5.07 -2.70
N GLU A 104 -8.00 -6.16 -3.38
CA GLU A 104 -9.38 -6.65 -3.39
C GLU A 104 -9.82 -7.06 -1.97
N PRO A 105 -11.06 -6.74 -1.55
CA PRO A 105 -11.55 -7.01 -0.20
C PRO A 105 -11.93 -8.49 0.04
N ILE A 106 -11.16 -9.43 -0.50
CA ILE A 106 -11.32 -10.88 -0.34
C ILE A 106 -10.55 -11.32 0.91
N ILE A 107 -11.28 -11.81 1.92
CA ILE A 107 -10.68 -12.25 3.19
C ILE A 107 -10.14 -13.66 3.04
N GLN A 108 -8.83 -13.83 3.29
CA GLN A 108 -8.18 -15.12 3.44
C GLN A 108 -7.89 -15.42 4.91
N PRO A 109 -7.77 -16.69 5.32
CA PRO A 109 -7.47 -17.05 6.71
C PRO A 109 -6.24 -16.34 7.27
N GLN A 110 -5.18 -16.18 6.47
CA GLN A 110 -3.93 -15.52 6.85
C GLN A 110 -4.12 -14.03 7.17
N HIS A 111 -5.06 -13.35 6.51
CA HIS A 111 -5.42 -11.96 6.83
C HIS A 111 -5.91 -11.85 8.27
N THR A 112 -6.77 -12.78 8.70
CA THR A 112 -7.33 -12.77 10.05
C THR A 112 -6.28 -13.05 11.12
N VAL A 113 -5.32 -13.94 10.85
CA VAL A 113 -4.18 -14.23 11.75
C VAL A 113 -3.32 -12.98 11.92
N SER A 114 -2.93 -12.34 10.81
CA SER A 114 -2.12 -11.12 10.82
C SER A 114 -2.84 -9.96 11.53
N MET A 115 -4.14 -9.79 11.29
CA MET A 115 -4.97 -8.77 11.94
C MET A 115 -5.06 -8.99 13.46
N ARG A 116 -5.28 -10.23 13.91
CA ARG A 116 -5.30 -10.56 15.35
C ARG A 116 -3.94 -10.25 16.00
N ALA A 117 -2.83 -10.54 15.34
CA ALA A 117 -1.50 -10.19 15.83
C ALA A 117 -1.29 -8.67 15.93
N ALA A 118 -1.77 -7.90 14.95
CA ALA A 118 -1.71 -6.44 14.99
C ALA A 118 -2.56 -5.85 16.12
N LEU A 119 -3.77 -6.36 16.33
CA LEU A 119 -4.66 -5.94 17.42
C LEU A 119 -4.11 -6.32 18.79
N LYS A 120 -3.52 -7.51 18.94
CA LYS A 120 -2.82 -7.93 20.17
C LYS A 120 -1.67 -6.97 20.51
N HIS A 121 -0.89 -6.56 19.51
CA HIS A 121 0.18 -5.56 19.71
C HIS A 121 -0.36 -4.25 20.26
N TRP A 122 -1.47 -3.72 19.71
CA TRP A 122 -2.06 -2.47 20.18
C TRP A 122 -2.77 -2.60 21.52
N LEU A 123 -3.33 -3.78 21.82
CA LEU A 123 -3.91 -4.10 23.12
C LEU A 123 -2.85 -4.06 24.20
N ASN A 124 -1.69 -4.69 23.96
CA ASN A 124 -0.55 -4.68 24.89
C ASN A 124 -0.01 -3.26 25.14
N LYS A 125 -0.19 -2.35 24.18
CA LYS A 125 0.15 -0.92 24.32
C LYS A 125 -0.96 -0.06 24.94
N GLY A 126 -2.11 -0.64 25.29
CA GLY A 126 -3.24 0.08 25.88
C GLY A 126 -3.99 1.00 24.92
N VAL A 127 -3.75 0.91 23.61
CA VAL A 127 -4.34 1.80 22.58
C VAL A 127 -5.74 1.33 22.15
N VAL A 128 -5.96 0.02 22.14
CA VAL A 128 -7.26 -0.58 21.79
C VAL A 128 -7.75 -1.43 22.95
N LYS A 129 -9.07 -1.57 23.05
CA LYS A 129 -9.74 -2.46 24.00
C LYS A 129 -10.41 -3.61 23.27
N ARG A 130 -10.40 -4.78 23.92
CA ARG A 130 -11.06 -6.00 23.46
C ARG A 130 -12.32 -6.20 24.29
N VAL A 131 -13.46 -6.39 23.62
CA VAL A 131 -14.75 -6.73 24.25
C VAL A 131 -15.18 -8.10 23.73
N ALA A 132 -15.19 -9.10 24.59
CA ALA A 132 -15.68 -10.45 24.27
C ALA A 132 -17.15 -10.55 24.70
N LEU A 133 -18.06 -10.56 23.73
CA LEU A 133 -19.51 -10.68 23.98
C LEU A 133 -19.93 -12.16 24.15
N LYS A 134 -19.27 -13.08 23.46
CA LYS A 134 -19.37 -14.55 23.56
C LYS A 134 -18.02 -15.18 23.19
N ALA A 135 -17.83 -16.48 23.41
CA ALA A 135 -16.60 -17.20 23.05
C ALA A 135 -16.10 -16.90 21.61
N ASN A 136 -17.03 -16.80 20.64
CA ASN A 136 -16.73 -16.55 19.23
C ASN A 136 -17.04 -15.12 18.76
N ASN A 137 -17.50 -14.22 19.63
CA ASN A 137 -17.88 -12.86 19.26
C ASN A 137 -16.98 -11.85 19.98
N VAL A 138 -15.81 -11.60 19.39
CA VAL A 138 -14.83 -10.64 19.88
C VAL A 138 -14.89 -9.36 19.06
N ARG A 139 -15.08 -8.24 19.73
CA ARG A 139 -15.04 -6.90 19.13
C ARG A 139 -13.88 -6.08 19.66
N TRP A 140 -13.42 -5.15 18.83
CA TRP A 140 -12.29 -4.28 19.11
C TRP A 140 -12.70 -2.83 18.95
N LYS A 141 -12.24 -1.95 19.84
CA LYS A 141 -12.53 -0.53 19.78
C LYS A 141 -11.31 0.26 20.22
N LEU A 142 -11.17 1.49 19.72
CA LEU A 142 -10.14 2.40 20.17
C LEU A 142 -10.41 2.79 21.64
N LYS A 143 -9.39 2.80 22.49
CA LYS A 143 -9.56 3.20 23.88
C LYS A 143 -9.75 4.70 24.00
#